data_AF-A0A7S8IN14-F1
#
_entry.id   AF-A0A7S8IN14-F1
#
_cell.length_a   1.000
_cell.length_b   1.000
_cell.length_c   1.000
_cell.angle_alpha   90.00
_cell.angle_beta   90.00
_cell.angle_gamma   90.00
#
_symmetry.space_group_name_H-M   'P 1'
#
loop_
_entity.id
_entity.type
_entity.pdbx_description
1 polymer ?
#
loop_
_entity_poly.entity_id
_entity_poly.type
_entity_poly.pdbx_seq_one_letter_code
_entity_poly.pdbx_strand_id
1 'polypeptide(L)'
;MTSNLELVRRTYEGSSEDNGRNLLATLALDIEWTEAEGFPYAGTYVGVEALMEGVFKRLGSEWSGYRADVHTYIADGDKVAAS
;
A
#
# COMPACT_ATOMS: atom_id res chain seq x y z
N MET A 1 21.40 -4.91 4.83
CA MET A 1 20.35 -5.20 3.84
C MET A 1 19.03 -4.84 4.50
N THR A 2 18.13 -4.14 3.81
CA THR A 2 16.78 -3.85 4.33
C THR A 2 15.94 -5.12 4.24
N SER A 3 15.25 -5.48 5.32
CA SER A 3 14.31 -6.63 5.33
C SER A 3 12.98 -6.28 4.65
N ASN A 4 12.24 -7.29 4.20
CA ASN A 4 10.88 -7.08 3.64
C ASN A 4 9.95 -6.42 4.66
N LEU A 5 10.10 -6.77 5.95
CA LEU A 5 9.39 -6.13 7.04
C LEU A 5 9.67 -4.63 7.09
N GLU A 6 10.95 -4.23 7.03
CA GLU A 6 11.32 -2.82 7.04
C GLU A 6 10.84 -2.06 5.78
N LEU A 7 10.83 -2.72 4.62
CA LEU A 7 10.29 -2.15 3.38
C LEU A 7 8.80 -1.82 3.54
N VAL A 8 8.00 -2.81 3.95
CA VAL A 8 6.55 -2.63 4.13
C VAL A 8 6.24 -1.63 5.25
N ARG A 9 6.95 -1.72 6.38
CA ARG A 9 6.74 -0.83 7.53
C ARG A 9 6.88 0.65 7.17
N ARG A 10 7.86 1.01 6.33
CA ARG A 10 8.08 2.39 5.86
C ARG A 10 6.96 2.94 4.97
N THR A 11 6.07 2.08 4.47
CA THR A 11 4.87 2.50 3.71
C THR A 11 3.70 2.91 4.61
N TYR A 12 3.76 2.58 5.91
CA TYR A 12 2.69 2.87 6.89
C TYR A 12 3.16 3.80 8.01
N GLU A 13 4.40 3.66 8.47
CA GLU A 13 4.93 4.40 9.62
C GLU A 13 5.62 5.70 9.19
N GLY A 14 4.85 6.80 9.14
CA GLY A 14 5.36 8.10 8.75
C GLY A 14 4.27 9.14 8.47
N SER A 15 4.72 10.26 7.88
CA SER A 15 3.82 11.23 7.25
C SER A 15 3.16 10.60 6.02
N SER A 16 1.96 11.07 5.65
CA SER A 16 1.28 10.56 4.45
C SER A 16 2.11 10.73 3.18
N GLU A 17 2.90 11.80 3.09
CA GLU A 17 3.81 12.06 1.96
C GLU A 17 4.97 11.06 1.94
N ASP A 18 5.63 10.81 3.07
CA ASP A 18 6.71 9.84 3.17
C ASP A 18 6.22 8.43 2.88
N ASN A 19 5.06 8.05 3.42
CA ASN A 19 4.42 6.76 3.20
C ASN A 19 4.14 6.54 1.70
N GLY A 20 3.57 7.54 1.01
CA GLY A 20 3.30 7.47 -0.43
C GLY A 20 4.59 7.36 -1.26
N ARG A 21 5.62 8.14 -0.94
CA ARG A 21 6.94 8.05 -1.59
C ARG A 21 7.59 6.67 -1.38
N ASN A 22 7.55 6.16 -0.16
CA ASN A 22 8.15 4.86 0.18
C ASN A 22 7.39 3.70 -0.48
N LEU A 23 6.06 3.79 -0.55
CA LEU A 23 5.24 2.82 -1.27
C LEU A 23 5.65 2.78 -2.74
N LEU A 24 5.63 3.92 -3.43
CA LEU A 24 6.02 4.02 -4.84
C LEU A 24 7.41 3.48 -5.13
N ALA A 25 8.38 3.73 -4.24
CA ALA A 25 9.74 3.23 -4.38
C ALA A 25 9.87 1.71 -4.16
N THR A 26 8.86 1.07 -3.55
CA THR A 26 8.86 -0.37 -3.23
C THR A 26 8.11 -1.20 -4.28
N LEU A 27 7.20 -0.60 -5.04
CA LEU A 27 6.38 -1.32 -6.02
C LEU A 27 7.21 -1.85 -7.20
N ALA A 28 6.97 -3.10 -7.57
CA ALA A 28 7.45 -3.67 -8.82
C ALA A 28 6.69 -3.09 -10.02
N LEU A 29 7.31 -3.08 -11.19
CA LEU A 29 6.68 -2.57 -12.43
C LEU A 29 5.44 -3.38 -12.83
N ASP A 30 5.45 -4.66 -12.50
CA ASP A 30 4.41 -5.66 -12.75
C ASP A 30 3.57 -5.96 -11.49
N ILE A 31 3.49 -5.01 -10.54
CA ILE A 31 2.69 -5.16 -9.32
C ILE A 31 1.25 -5.58 -9.66
N GLU A 32 0.75 -6.58 -8.95
CA GLU A 32 -0.67 -6.93 -8.90
C GLU A 32 -1.20 -6.59 -7.51
N TRP A 33 -2.13 -5.64 -7.45
CA TRP A 33 -2.74 -5.17 -6.20
C TRP A 33 -4.22 -5.49 -6.19
N THR A 34 -4.68 -6.26 -5.21
CA THR A 34 -6.10 -6.64 -5.08
C THR A 34 -6.74 -5.94 -3.88
N GLU A 35 -7.71 -5.07 -4.16
CA GLU A 35 -8.59 -4.48 -3.15
C GLU A 35 -9.73 -5.45 -2.83
N ALA A 36 -10.04 -5.62 -1.54
CA ALA A 36 -11.05 -6.57 -1.07
C ALA A 36 -12.44 -6.31 -1.69
N GLU A 37 -13.21 -7.38 -1.95
CA GLU A 37 -14.54 -7.29 -2.61
C GLU A 37 -15.55 -6.39 -1.88
N GLY A 38 -15.40 -6.22 -0.57
CA GLY A 38 -16.26 -5.35 0.24
C GLY A 38 -15.84 -3.87 0.25
N PHE A 39 -14.73 -3.52 -0.39
CA PHE A 39 -14.22 -2.15 -0.44
C PHE A 39 -14.77 -1.40 -1.66
N PRO A 40 -15.01 -0.07 -1.59
CA PRO A 40 -15.55 0.70 -2.71
C PRO A 40 -14.72 0.62 -4.01
N TYR A 41 -13.45 0.24 -3.90
CA TYR A 41 -12.51 0.11 -5.03
C TYR A 41 -12.13 -1.36 -5.30
N ALA A 42 -13.00 -2.30 -4.95
CA ALA A 42 -12.81 -3.72 -5.19
C ALA A 42 -12.32 -4.03 -6.62
N GLY A 43 -11.34 -4.90 -6.72
CA GLY A 43 -10.75 -5.32 -7.99
C GLY A 43 -9.25 -5.55 -7.90
N THR A 44 -8.69 -6.04 -9.01
CA THR A 44 -7.24 -6.25 -9.16
C THR A 44 -6.67 -5.24 -10.15
N TYR A 45 -5.67 -4.50 -9.72
CA TYR A 45 -4.95 -3.49 -10.49
C TYR A 45 -3.58 -4.01 -10.85
N VAL A 46 -3.25 -3.99 -12.16
CA VAL A 46 -1.97 -4.46 -12.68
C VAL A 46 -1.15 -3.27 -13.15
N GLY A 47 0.04 -3.10 -12.57
CA GLY A 47 0.96 -2.00 -12.83
C GLY A 47 0.71 -0.76 -11.95
N VAL A 48 1.79 0.00 -11.73
CA VAL A 48 1.80 1.16 -10.81
C VAL A 48 0.77 2.22 -11.22
N GLU A 49 0.62 2.49 -12.51
CA GLU A 49 -0.34 3.50 -13.00
C GLU A 49 -1.79 3.13 -12.65
N ALA A 50 -2.18 1.87 -12.89
CA ALA A 50 -3.52 1.38 -12.59
C ALA A 50 -3.82 1.45 -11.08
N LEU A 51 -2.83 1.11 -10.24
CA LEU A 51 -2.95 1.19 -8.79
C LEU A 51 -3.11 2.64 -8.29
N MET A 52 -2.29 3.56 -8.81
CA MET A 52 -2.33 4.96 -8.35
C MET A 52 -3.62 5.67 -8.75
N GLU A 53 -4.08 5.47 -9.99
CA GLU A 53 -5.35 6.03 -10.47
C GLU A 53 -6.57 5.34 -9.86
N GLY A 54 -6.51 4.01 -9.72
CA GLY A 54 -7.62 3.18 -9.28
C GLY A 54 -7.89 3.19 -7.78
N VAL A 55 -6.87 3.42 -6.96
CA VAL A 55 -6.95 3.34 -5.49
C VAL A 55 -6.49 4.63 -4.83
N PHE A 56 -5.22 4.99 -4.94
CA PHE A 56 -4.63 6.05 -4.10
C PHE A 56 -5.12 7.46 -4.42
N LYS A 57 -5.30 7.80 -5.70
CA LYS A 57 -5.88 9.08 -6.12
C LYS A 57 -7.31 9.23 -5.60
N ARG A 58 -8.10 8.16 -5.68
CA ARG A 58 -9.48 8.11 -5.19
C ARG A 58 -9.55 8.20 -3.67
N LEU A 59 -8.69 7.49 -2.94
CA LEU A 59 -8.56 7.66 -1.49
C LEU A 59 -8.29 9.12 -1.12
N GLY A 60 -7.35 9.78 -1.82
CA GLY A 60 -7.00 11.17 -1.55
C GLY A 60 -8.06 12.21 -1.94
N SER A 61 -8.95 11.89 -2.89
CA SER A 61 -9.99 12.82 -3.36
C SER A 61 -11.38 12.58 -2.75
N GLU A 62 -11.74 11.33 -2.47
CA GLU A 62 -13.08 10.94 -2.03
C GLU A 62 -13.20 10.90 -0.49
N TRP A 63 -12.07 10.83 0.22
CA TRP A 63 -12.05 10.69 1.69
C TRP A 63 -11.24 11.79 2.35
N SER A 64 -11.79 12.39 3.41
CA SER A 64 -11.07 13.37 4.23
C SER A 64 -10.30 12.66 5.35
N GLY A 65 -8.97 12.77 5.33
CA GLY A 65 -8.11 12.26 6.40
C GLY A 65 -8.00 10.73 6.45
N TYR A 66 -8.20 10.05 5.32
CA TYR A 66 -8.02 8.60 5.23
C TYR A 66 -6.61 8.21 5.67
N ARG A 67 -6.52 7.21 6.56
CA ARG A 67 -5.26 6.68 7.08
C ARG A 67 -5.43 5.20 7.42
N ALA A 68 -4.44 4.40 7.03
CA ALA A 68 -4.31 3.02 7.46
C ALA A 68 -3.30 2.98 8.62
N ASP A 69 -3.80 2.80 9.83
CA ASP A 69 -2.96 2.62 11.02
C ASP A 69 -2.76 1.13 11.27
N VAL A 70 -1.52 0.66 11.11
CA VAL A 70 -1.15 -0.75 11.29
C VAL A 70 -0.69 -0.97 12.72
N HIS A 71 -1.26 -1.97 13.38
CA HIS A 71 -0.95 -2.32 14.76
C HIS A 71 0.04 -3.49 14.82
N THR A 72 -0.08 -4.43 13.88
CA THR A 72 0.67 -5.69 13.89
C THR A 72 1.33 -5.93 12.53
N TYR A 73 2.58 -6.37 12.58
CA TYR A 73 3.31 -6.87 11.42
C TYR A 73 3.76 -8.30 11.69
N ILE A 74 3.49 -9.20 10.75
CA ILE A 74 3.96 -10.58 10.76
C ILE A 74 4.78 -10.80 9.49
N ALA A 75 6.03 -11.23 9.62
CA ALA A 75 6.91 -11.52 8.50
C ALA A 75 7.28 -13.00 8.49
N ASP A 76 7.14 -13.64 7.33
CA ASP A 76 7.52 -15.03 7.09
C ASP A 76 8.15 -15.16 5.70
N GLY A 77 9.48 -15.32 5.68
CA GLY A 77 10.27 -15.37 4.45
C GLY A 77 10.08 -14.13 3.58
N ASP A 78 9.47 -14.32 2.42
CA ASP A 78 9.20 -13.26 1.44
C ASP A 78 7.89 -12.51 1.68
N LYS A 79 7.07 -12.93 2.64
CA LYS A 79 5.74 -12.38 2.90
C LYS A 79 5.70 -11.51 4.15
N VAL A 80 4.91 -10.46 4.08
CA VAL A 80 4.59 -9.59 5.21
C VAL A 80 3.08 -9.37 5.24
N ALA A 81 2.46 -9.63 6.38
CA ALA A 81 1.09 -9.24 6.68
C ALA A 81 1.11 -8.04 7.63
N ALA A 82 0.33 -7.01 7.29
CA ALA A 82 0.15 -5.80 8.07
C ALA A 82 -1.35 -5.67 8.38
N SER A 83 -1.70 -5.57 9.66
CA SER A 83 -3.09 -5.48 10.13
C SER A 83 -3.25 -4.43 11.19
#